data_AF-A0A835DSS4-F1
#
_entry.id   AF-A0A835DSS4-F1
#
_cell.length_a   1.000
_cell.length_b   1.000
_cell.length_c   1.000
_cell.angle_alpha   90.00
_cell.angle_beta   90.00
_cell.angle_gamma   90.00
#
_symmetry.space_group_name_H-M   'P 1'
#
loop_
_entity.id
_entity.type
_entity.pdbx_description
1 polymer ?
#
loop_
_entity_poly.entity_id
_entity_poly.type
_entity_poly.pdbx_seq_one_letter_code
_entity_poly.pdbx_strand_id
1 'polypeptide(L)'
;MNPPILLIDYSRELTLNGTAVVRFEAPSSMKAHAPIDLVTLINISHSMSLPAKCPTEAPSPSRLDLLKKAMKFIVRQLDDDDRLAMVPFNDQVIEDYTTGLLEMSSNGRMAIEKKVDGLMANGDTAFKPSLEYAVKLLDGRADKKRVGFIVLVSDGLDKQVKWSDESIALSSIPGLLRKYPVHTLGLCKAHDPKALHYIAKASYGTYSSIAADDDDLVSKMVEAFAVCLAGFKTAVAVDACVDIRSGSLQITRIDCGGYTLRAASGGILVGTLYAGEVKDLVVYYSYRTGSWSRGFHTSLNGIAASVTYKDVPSRSSTSIITETCSVSLPVHVADAGSPPANPCPPHPVVLQQMVRFKVVDLLTGVLKEFHLLKEEAGGAVHGKEGDDPVLQAVAASSLQRKWAEFKQSDESWNGAPRNFVDLGGLDKDVSAMVGVLKQGLGAGCVYSWLSSHQMQRATTAAGLPQQTGRFLTPAMAAMVEEAQRQLAKEASAQDVGASVVGRRAVELLDGITKRFELWCKVDHDLPPATSQPSPHQEDGAAALALRGDISRAKQHHIYLAADQAIKEWRSFLASVENTHGHGPGK
;
A
#
# COMPACT_ATOMS: atom_id res chain seq x y z
N MET A 1 -2.84 -37.08 -8.34
CA MET A 1 -1.66 -37.74 -7.76
C MET A 1 -2.15 -38.70 -6.69
N ASN A 2 -1.70 -39.95 -6.68
CA ASN A 2 -2.01 -40.86 -5.57
C ASN A 2 -1.34 -40.33 -4.29
N PRO A 3 -2.03 -40.32 -3.14
CA PRO A 3 -1.40 -39.89 -1.89
C PRO A 3 -0.18 -40.77 -1.59
N PRO A 4 0.90 -40.20 -1.02
CA PRO A 4 2.07 -40.98 -0.68
C PRO A 4 1.68 -42.12 0.28
N ILE A 5 2.08 -43.35 -0.06
CA ILE A 5 1.89 -44.51 0.81
C ILE A 5 2.91 -44.40 1.94
N LEU A 6 2.43 -44.39 3.18
CA LEU A 6 3.30 -44.42 4.34
C LEU A 6 3.72 -45.87 4.62
N LEU A 7 5.00 -46.16 4.41
CA LEU A 7 5.56 -47.48 4.69
C LEU A 7 6.07 -47.56 6.13
N ILE A 8 5.62 -48.56 6.89
CA ILE A 8 5.87 -48.67 8.34
C ILE A 8 6.46 -50.04 8.68
N ASP A 9 7.43 -50.08 9.60
CA ASP A 9 8.00 -51.31 10.18
C ASP A 9 6.99 -51.99 11.13
N TYR A 10 6.74 -53.28 10.92
CA TYR A 10 5.80 -54.06 11.74
C TYR A 10 6.31 -54.37 13.15
N SER A 11 7.62 -54.27 13.38
CA SER A 11 8.29 -54.77 14.59
C SER A 11 8.30 -53.79 15.76
N ARG A 12 7.93 -52.52 15.54
CA ARG A 12 8.01 -51.46 16.55
C ARG A 12 6.85 -50.47 16.43
N GLU A 13 6.34 -50.02 17.57
CA GLU A 13 5.56 -48.78 17.61
C GLU A 13 6.51 -47.59 17.42
N LEU A 14 6.16 -46.71 16.48
CA LEU A 14 6.92 -45.51 16.17
C LEU A 14 5.97 -44.31 16.20
N THR A 15 6.50 -43.14 16.57
CA THR A 15 5.81 -41.88 16.36
C THR A 15 6.34 -41.25 15.09
N LEU A 16 5.49 -41.10 14.09
CA LEU A 16 5.80 -40.49 12.81
C LEU A 16 5.30 -39.05 12.82
N ASN A 17 6.16 -38.11 12.44
CA ASN A 17 5.81 -36.71 12.27
C ASN A 17 5.60 -36.41 10.80
N GLY A 18 4.57 -35.64 10.49
CA GLY A 18 4.26 -35.22 9.13
C GLY A 18 3.82 -33.77 9.06
N THR A 19 3.89 -33.24 7.84
CA THR A 19 3.46 -31.88 7.54
C THR A 19 2.58 -31.91 6.29
N ALA A 20 1.51 -31.12 6.31
CA ALA A 20 0.62 -30.93 5.18
C ALA A 20 0.32 -29.46 4.96
N VAL A 21 -0.13 -29.13 3.75
CA VAL A 21 -0.72 -27.81 3.45
C VAL A 21 -2.21 -28.00 3.24
N VAL A 22 -3.01 -27.24 3.98
CA VAL A 22 -4.43 -27.05 3.71
C VAL A 22 -4.57 -25.77 2.91
N ARG A 23 -4.98 -25.91 1.65
CA ARG A 23 -5.25 -24.81 0.73
C ARG A 23 -6.74 -24.57 0.64
N PHE A 24 -7.16 -23.34 0.81
CA PHE A 24 -8.51 -22.89 0.45
C PHE A 24 -8.42 -21.76 -0.57
N GLU A 25 -9.22 -21.88 -1.61
CA GLU A 25 -9.22 -21.03 -2.78
C GLU A 25 -10.62 -20.48 -2.98
N ALA A 26 -10.72 -19.16 -2.98
CA ALA A 26 -11.96 -18.47 -3.31
C ALA A 26 -12.26 -18.66 -4.81
N PRO A 27 -13.54 -18.73 -5.21
CA PRO A 27 -13.92 -18.80 -6.62
C PRO A 27 -13.21 -17.72 -7.45
N SER A 28 -12.75 -18.08 -8.65
CA SER A 28 -11.95 -17.20 -9.51
C SER A 28 -12.70 -15.95 -10.01
N SER A 29 -14.04 -15.97 -9.93
CA SER A 29 -14.90 -14.85 -10.34
C SER A 29 -16.16 -14.80 -9.47
N MET A 30 -16.71 -13.61 -9.31
CA MET A 30 -18.01 -13.42 -8.66
C MET A 30 -19.15 -13.90 -9.55
N LYS A 31 -20.24 -14.38 -8.93
CA LYS A 31 -21.50 -14.69 -9.65
C LYS A 31 -22.29 -13.42 -10.02
N ALA A 32 -22.20 -12.39 -9.19
CA ALA A 32 -22.78 -11.07 -9.41
C ALA A 32 -21.96 -10.03 -8.63
N HIS A 33 -21.89 -8.80 -9.15
CA HIS A 33 -21.26 -7.69 -8.43
C HIS A 33 -22.09 -7.35 -7.18
N ALA A 34 -21.41 -7.14 -6.06
CA ALA A 34 -22.04 -6.75 -4.81
C ALA A 34 -21.55 -5.35 -4.41
N PRO A 35 -22.47 -4.40 -4.20
CA PRO A 35 -22.07 -3.05 -3.78
C PRO A 35 -21.36 -3.04 -2.43
N ILE A 36 -20.40 -2.14 -2.29
CA ILE A 36 -19.59 -2.00 -1.08
C ILE A 36 -19.84 -0.66 -0.38
N ASP A 37 -19.54 -0.63 0.92
CA ASP A 37 -19.40 0.62 1.67
C ASP A 37 -17.94 0.82 2.04
N LEU A 38 -17.34 1.88 1.53
CA LEU A 38 -15.96 2.25 1.78
C LEU A 38 -15.90 3.47 2.70
N VAL A 39 -15.08 3.39 3.74
CA VAL A 39 -14.72 4.56 4.57
C VAL A 39 -13.24 4.84 4.39
N THR A 40 -12.89 6.05 3.95
CA THR A 40 -11.50 6.49 3.86
C THR A 40 -11.15 7.43 5.00
N LEU A 41 -10.23 6.97 5.86
CA LEU A 41 -9.62 7.77 6.91
C LEU A 41 -8.37 8.44 6.33
N ILE A 42 -8.40 9.77 6.20
CA ILE A 42 -7.33 10.55 5.56
C ILE A 42 -6.61 11.37 6.63
N ASN A 43 -5.37 11.02 6.95
CA ASN A 43 -4.56 11.86 7.82
C ASN A 43 -4.29 13.19 7.12
N ILE A 44 -4.61 14.29 7.80
CA ILE A 44 -4.35 15.67 7.37
C ILE A 44 -3.53 16.41 8.44
N SER A 45 -2.66 15.72 9.16
CA SER A 45 -1.69 16.32 10.09
C SER A 45 -0.75 17.30 9.39
N HIS A 46 -0.08 18.16 10.18
CA HIS A 46 0.85 19.15 9.64
C HIS A 46 1.95 18.55 8.72
N SER A 47 2.42 17.34 9.02
CA SER A 47 3.38 16.58 8.19
C SER A 47 2.95 16.40 6.74
N MET A 48 1.63 16.34 6.48
CA MET A 48 1.06 16.20 5.14
C MET A 48 1.21 17.46 4.27
N SER A 49 1.52 18.62 4.88
CA SER A 49 1.86 19.85 4.16
C SER A 49 3.28 19.83 3.61
N LEU A 50 4.13 18.93 4.13
CA LEU A 50 5.51 18.83 3.68
C LEU A 50 5.55 18.42 2.21
N PRO A 51 6.53 18.93 1.45
CA PRO A 51 6.67 18.56 0.06
C PRO A 51 6.97 17.06 -0.05
N ALA A 52 6.48 16.46 -1.13
CA ALA A 52 6.86 15.10 -1.48
C ALA A 52 8.35 14.99 -1.87
N LYS A 53 8.98 16.12 -2.27
CA LYS A 53 10.39 16.23 -2.67
C LYS A 53 11.22 16.95 -1.61
N CYS A 54 12.52 16.68 -1.55
CA CYS A 54 13.47 17.64 -0.98
C CYS A 54 13.39 18.94 -1.80
N PRO A 55 13.47 20.13 -1.19
CA PRO A 55 13.31 21.39 -1.91
C PRO A 55 14.44 21.60 -2.92
N THR A 56 14.21 21.18 -4.17
CA THR A 56 14.87 21.71 -5.36
C THR A 56 14.17 23.01 -5.79
N GLU A 57 14.81 23.82 -6.63
CA GLU A 57 14.37 25.18 -7.01
C GLU A 57 12.95 25.31 -7.63
N ALA A 58 12.26 24.19 -7.92
CA ALA A 58 10.88 24.18 -8.40
C ALA A 58 9.86 23.81 -7.29
N PRO A 59 8.66 24.44 -7.26
CA PRO A 59 7.61 24.09 -6.32
C PRO A 59 7.16 22.64 -6.53
N SER A 60 7.29 21.82 -5.49
CA SER A 60 6.81 20.43 -5.50
C SER A 60 5.46 20.32 -4.78
N PRO A 61 4.56 19.43 -5.24
CA PRO A 61 3.28 19.23 -4.58
C PRO A 61 3.49 18.67 -3.16
N SER A 62 2.61 19.07 -2.24
CA SER A 62 2.60 18.49 -0.89
C SER A 62 2.13 17.03 -0.93
N ARG A 63 2.45 16.27 0.12
CA ARG A 63 1.94 14.89 0.28
C ARG A 63 0.41 14.86 0.24
N LEU A 64 -0.24 15.87 0.83
CA LEU A 64 -1.69 16.02 0.78
C LEU A 64 -2.20 16.26 -0.65
N ASP A 65 -1.52 17.08 -1.45
CA ASP A 65 -1.93 17.31 -2.85
C ASP A 65 -1.87 16.03 -3.68
N LEU A 66 -0.86 15.19 -3.44
CA LEU A 66 -0.75 13.88 -4.08
C LEU A 66 -1.86 12.93 -3.62
N LEU A 67 -2.17 12.93 -2.32
CA LEU A 67 -3.26 12.14 -1.77
C LEU A 67 -4.62 12.60 -2.30
N LYS A 68 -4.85 13.92 -2.48
CA LYS A 68 -6.06 14.44 -3.12
C LYS A 68 -6.23 13.87 -4.54
N LYS A 69 -5.17 13.85 -5.35
CA LYS A 69 -5.21 13.23 -6.69
C LYS A 69 -5.55 11.75 -6.63
N ALA A 70 -4.90 11.01 -5.74
CA ALA A 70 -5.16 9.58 -5.56
C ALA A 70 -6.58 9.30 -5.02
N MET A 71 -7.12 10.20 -4.19
CA MET A 71 -8.48 10.08 -3.67
C MET A 71 -9.54 10.31 -4.77
N LYS A 72 -9.29 11.24 -5.71
CA LYS A 72 -10.13 11.41 -6.91
C LYS A 72 -10.12 10.15 -7.78
N PHE A 73 -9.01 9.41 -7.85
CA PHE A 73 -8.98 8.11 -8.51
C PHE A 73 -9.96 7.13 -7.84
N ILE A 74 -9.97 6.99 -6.51
CA ILE A 74 -10.94 6.13 -5.81
C ILE A 74 -12.38 6.54 -6.14
N VAL A 75 -12.69 7.84 -6.06
CA VAL A 75 -14.03 8.36 -6.34
C VAL A 75 -14.50 8.00 -7.74
N ARG A 76 -13.60 7.90 -8.73
CA ARG A 76 -13.94 7.53 -10.12
C ARG A 76 -14.11 6.03 -10.33
N GLN A 77 -13.43 5.19 -9.54
CA GLN A 77 -13.37 3.74 -9.75
C GLN A 77 -14.48 2.96 -9.02
N LEU A 78 -15.14 3.59 -8.05
CA LEU A 78 -16.34 3.05 -7.42
C LEU A 78 -17.51 3.05 -8.41
N ASP A 79 -18.40 2.05 -8.30
CA ASP A 79 -19.62 1.97 -9.11
C ASP A 79 -20.73 2.81 -8.49
N ASP A 80 -21.76 3.15 -9.28
CA ASP A 80 -22.83 4.06 -8.83
C ASP A 80 -23.64 3.54 -7.62
N ASP A 81 -23.68 2.21 -7.43
CA ASP A 81 -24.35 1.55 -6.30
C ASP A 81 -23.47 1.44 -5.03
N ASP A 82 -22.17 1.74 -5.16
CA ASP A 82 -21.22 1.76 -4.04
C ASP A 82 -21.37 3.07 -3.26
N ARG A 83 -21.03 3.00 -1.96
CA ARG A 83 -20.99 4.19 -1.11
C ARG A 83 -19.60 4.48 -0.59
N LEU A 84 -19.27 5.76 -0.51
CA LEU A 84 -18.02 6.26 0.07
C LEU A 84 -18.32 7.28 1.16
N ALA A 85 -17.62 7.14 2.28
CA ALA A 85 -17.49 8.19 3.29
C ALA A 85 -16.03 8.61 3.38
N MET A 86 -15.78 9.92 3.32
CA MET A 86 -14.46 10.50 3.56
C MET A 86 -14.41 11.06 4.98
N VAL A 87 -13.39 10.66 5.75
CA VAL A 87 -13.20 11.06 7.15
C VAL A 87 -11.77 11.60 7.32
N PRO A 88 -11.54 12.89 7.08
CA PRO A 88 -10.27 13.52 7.35
C PRO A 88 -10.03 13.64 8.85
N PHE A 89 -8.80 13.39 9.29
CA PHE A 89 -8.46 13.44 10.72
C PHE A 89 -7.03 13.94 10.95
N ASN A 90 -6.79 14.45 12.15
CA ASN A 90 -5.49 14.81 12.69
C ASN A 90 -5.37 14.27 14.13
N ASP A 91 -5.27 15.11 15.16
CA ASP A 91 -5.49 14.72 16.56
C ASP A 91 -6.97 14.40 16.87
N GLN A 92 -7.88 14.79 15.97
CA GLN A 92 -9.32 14.49 16.03
C GLN A 92 -9.92 14.33 14.62
N VAL A 93 -11.19 13.94 14.52
CA VAL A 93 -11.92 13.91 13.25
C VAL A 93 -12.33 15.33 12.86
N ILE A 94 -12.09 15.73 11.61
CA ILE A 94 -12.45 17.07 11.13
C ILE A 94 -13.85 17.03 10.53
N GLU A 95 -14.83 17.42 11.33
CA GLU A 95 -16.26 17.34 10.99
C GLU A 95 -16.60 18.15 9.72
N ASP A 96 -15.99 19.31 9.53
CA ASP A 96 -16.24 20.20 8.37
C ASP A 96 -15.98 19.52 7.03
N TYR A 97 -15.04 18.57 6.96
CA TYR A 97 -14.69 17.85 5.74
C TYR A 97 -15.19 16.40 5.73
N THR A 98 -15.77 15.94 6.83
CA THR A 98 -16.29 14.58 6.96
C THR A 98 -17.62 14.44 6.21
N THR A 99 -17.81 13.32 5.52
CA THR A 99 -19.08 12.98 4.86
C THR A 99 -19.72 11.76 5.50
N GLY A 100 -21.05 11.65 5.40
CA GLY A 100 -21.72 10.36 5.57
C GLY A 100 -21.40 9.40 4.42
N LEU A 101 -21.98 8.20 4.45
CA LEU A 101 -21.95 7.27 3.31
C LEU A 101 -22.80 7.84 2.17
N LEU A 102 -22.15 8.37 1.15
CA LEU A 102 -22.78 8.89 -0.05
C LEU A 102 -22.75 7.83 -1.14
N GLU A 103 -23.86 7.63 -1.85
CA GLU A 103 -23.89 6.82 -3.08
C GLU A 103 -23.05 7.51 -4.16
N MET A 104 -22.24 6.75 -4.90
CA MET A 104 -21.33 7.28 -5.92
C MET A 104 -22.05 7.65 -7.22
N SER A 105 -23.26 8.21 -7.09
CA SER A 105 -23.92 8.99 -8.13
C SER A 105 -23.08 10.22 -8.55
N SER A 106 -23.42 10.84 -9.68
CA SER A 106 -22.79 12.09 -10.13
C SER A 106 -22.71 13.17 -9.04
N ASN A 107 -23.80 13.36 -8.29
CA ASN A 107 -23.86 14.32 -7.17
C ASN A 107 -22.98 13.90 -6.00
N GLY A 108 -22.97 12.61 -5.65
CA GLY A 108 -22.12 12.07 -4.58
C GLY A 108 -20.64 12.23 -4.89
N ARG A 109 -20.23 11.91 -6.12
CA ARG A 109 -18.86 12.09 -6.61
C ARG A 109 -18.45 13.57 -6.55
N MET A 110 -19.25 14.47 -7.10
CA MET A 110 -18.99 15.92 -7.05
C MET A 110 -18.88 16.45 -5.60
N ALA A 111 -19.74 15.98 -4.70
CA ALA A 111 -19.72 16.40 -3.30
C ALA A 111 -18.43 15.99 -2.59
N ILE A 112 -17.96 14.75 -2.81
CA ILE A 112 -16.70 14.25 -2.23
C ILE A 112 -15.52 14.96 -2.88
N GLU A 113 -15.46 15.08 -4.20
CA GLU A 113 -14.35 15.76 -4.89
C GLU A 113 -14.19 17.21 -4.42
N LYS A 114 -15.30 17.94 -4.23
CA LYS A 114 -15.27 19.30 -3.68
C LYS A 114 -14.67 19.34 -2.26
N LYS A 115 -14.99 18.36 -1.41
CA LYS A 115 -14.42 18.25 -0.05
C LYS A 115 -12.94 17.87 -0.10
N VAL A 116 -12.56 16.96 -1.00
CA VAL A 116 -11.16 16.56 -1.24
C VAL A 116 -10.32 17.79 -1.62
N ASP A 117 -10.82 18.62 -2.55
CA ASP A 117 -10.09 19.82 -2.99
C ASP A 117 -9.85 20.81 -1.85
N GLY A 118 -10.81 20.93 -0.92
CA GLY A 118 -10.73 21.81 0.24
C GLY A 118 -9.85 21.32 1.40
N LEU A 119 -9.33 20.08 1.39
CA LEU A 119 -8.56 19.58 2.54
C LEU A 119 -7.31 20.43 2.81
N MET A 120 -7.05 20.69 4.08
CA MET A 120 -5.89 21.43 4.55
C MET A 120 -5.17 20.67 5.65
N ALA A 121 -3.84 20.66 5.60
CA ALA A 121 -3.01 19.99 6.58
C ALA A 121 -2.84 20.83 7.85
N ASN A 122 -3.18 20.27 9.01
CA ASN A 122 -3.02 20.90 10.32
C ASN A 122 -3.06 19.88 11.48
N GLY A 123 -2.49 20.22 12.63
CA GLY A 123 -2.55 19.43 13.86
C GLY A 123 -1.62 18.22 13.88
N ASP A 124 -1.77 17.40 14.93
CA ASP A 124 -1.01 16.18 15.18
C ASP A 124 -1.71 14.94 14.56
N THR A 125 -1.35 13.72 14.97
CA THR A 125 -1.92 12.47 14.46
C THR A 125 -2.41 11.58 15.60
N ALA A 126 -3.67 11.14 15.52
CA ALA A 126 -4.27 10.14 16.39
C ALA A 126 -5.15 9.17 15.60
N PHE A 127 -4.81 7.87 15.58
CA PHE A 127 -5.56 6.90 14.78
C PHE A 127 -6.83 6.40 15.46
N LYS A 128 -6.81 6.29 16.79
CA LYS A 128 -7.92 5.70 17.55
C LYS A 128 -9.26 6.43 17.34
N PRO A 129 -9.35 7.77 17.46
CA PRO A 129 -10.63 8.47 17.30
C PRO A 129 -11.22 8.32 15.89
N SER A 130 -10.39 8.33 14.84
CA SER A 130 -10.85 8.16 13.46
C SER A 130 -11.33 6.73 13.20
N LEU A 131 -10.66 5.72 13.75
CA LEU A 131 -11.11 4.32 13.69
C LEU A 131 -12.45 4.11 14.41
N GLU A 132 -12.63 4.69 15.61
CA GLU A 132 -13.90 4.64 16.35
C GLU A 132 -15.04 5.28 15.55
N TYR A 133 -14.77 6.42 14.90
CA TYR A 133 -15.73 7.09 14.04
C TYR A 133 -16.11 6.25 12.82
N ALA A 134 -15.12 5.68 12.11
CA ALA A 134 -15.38 4.84 10.93
C ALA A 134 -16.24 3.62 11.27
N VAL A 135 -15.93 2.94 12.38
CA VAL A 135 -16.73 1.81 12.84
C VAL A 135 -18.14 2.25 13.21
N LYS A 136 -18.31 3.39 13.90
CA LYS A 136 -19.63 3.94 14.23
C LYS A 136 -20.46 4.23 12.98
N LEU A 137 -19.83 4.78 11.94
CA LEU A 137 -20.47 5.11 10.67
C LEU A 137 -20.91 3.83 9.93
N LEU A 138 -20.09 2.78 9.90
CA LEU A 138 -20.46 1.48 9.32
C LEU A 138 -21.49 0.73 10.17
N ASP A 139 -21.43 0.80 11.50
CA ASP A 139 -22.41 0.16 12.40
C ASP A 139 -23.78 0.84 12.33
N GLY A 140 -23.81 2.15 12.06
CA GLY A 140 -25.01 2.97 11.90
C GLY A 140 -25.77 2.74 10.58
N ARG A 141 -25.26 1.88 9.69
CA ARG A 141 -25.93 1.56 8.42
C ARG A 141 -27.25 0.83 8.67
N ALA A 142 -28.30 1.33 8.01
CA ALA A 142 -29.58 0.61 7.92
C ALA A 142 -29.43 -0.69 7.12
N ASP A 143 -28.68 -0.64 6.01
CA ASP A 143 -28.36 -1.79 5.19
C ASP A 143 -27.03 -2.42 5.63
N LYS A 144 -27.10 -3.54 6.37
CA LYS A 144 -25.94 -4.32 6.80
C LYS A 144 -25.53 -5.41 5.80
N LYS A 145 -26.17 -5.46 4.63
CA LYS A 145 -25.85 -6.45 3.58
C LYS A 145 -24.62 -6.04 2.76
N ARG A 146 -24.37 -4.73 2.62
CA ARG A 146 -23.16 -4.22 1.97
C ARG A 146 -21.92 -4.49 2.83
N VAL A 147 -20.90 -5.09 2.23
CA VAL A 147 -19.63 -5.32 2.91
C VAL A 147 -18.96 -3.99 3.19
N GLY A 148 -18.54 -3.78 4.43
CA GLY A 148 -17.87 -2.55 4.86
C GLY A 148 -16.36 -2.71 4.86
N PHE A 149 -15.65 -1.76 4.27
CA PHE A 149 -14.18 -1.68 4.26
C PHE A 149 -13.71 -0.32 4.77
N ILE A 150 -12.59 -0.31 5.47
CA ILE A 150 -11.94 0.91 5.93
C ILE A 150 -10.56 1.00 5.27
N VAL A 151 -10.23 2.15 4.69
CA VAL A 151 -8.87 2.46 4.23
C VAL A 151 -8.32 3.61 5.05
N LEU A 152 -7.20 3.41 5.74
CA LEU A 152 -6.52 4.41 6.56
C LEU A 152 -5.21 4.83 5.90
N VAL A 153 -5.05 6.12 5.62
CA VAL A 153 -3.85 6.67 4.99
C VAL A 153 -3.17 7.64 5.94
N SER A 154 -1.87 7.45 6.19
CA SER A 154 -1.11 8.30 7.11
C SER A 154 0.36 8.41 6.76
N ASP A 155 0.94 9.59 6.94
CA ASP A 155 2.39 9.85 6.90
C ASP A 155 3.03 10.06 8.29
N GLY A 156 2.23 10.00 9.35
CA GLY A 156 2.59 10.42 10.70
C GLY A 156 2.63 9.30 11.74
N LEU A 157 3.07 9.66 12.95
CA LEU A 157 3.16 8.78 14.12
C LEU A 157 1.97 9.02 15.07
N ASP A 158 1.36 7.95 15.60
CA ASP A 158 0.39 8.08 16.68
C ASP A 158 1.12 8.27 18.00
N LYS A 159 1.11 9.50 18.52
CA LYS A 159 1.78 9.85 19.78
C LYS A 159 0.97 9.42 21.02
N GLN A 160 -0.31 9.11 20.85
CA GLN A 160 -1.23 8.87 21.97
C GLN A 160 -1.31 7.38 22.33
N VAL A 161 -1.27 6.50 21.32
CA VAL A 161 -1.44 5.06 21.50
C VAL A 161 -0.19 4.32 21.06
N LYS A 162 0.36 3.50 21.97
CA LYS A 162 1.35 2.48 21.60
C LYS A 162 0.61 1.28 21.00
N TRP A 163 0.78 1.06 19.70
CA TRP A 163 0.11 -0.02 18.97
C TRP A 163 0.90 -1.34 19.05
N SER A 164 0.61 -2.16 20.06
CA SER A 164 1.16 -3.53 20.21
C SER A 164 0.18 -4.45 20.93
N ASP A 165 0.42 -5.77 20.84
CA ASP A 165 -0.44 -6.77 21.50
C ASP A 165 -0.44 -6.56 23.03
N GLU A 166 0.70 -6.23 23.62
CA GLU A 166 0.87 -6.05 25.08
C GLU A 166 0.18 -4.78 25.60
N SER A 167 0.28 -3.67 24.88
CA SER A 167 -0.28 -2.39 25.30
C SER A 167 -1.79 -2.30 25.11
N ILE A 168 -2.33 -3.05 24.14
CA ILE A 168 -3.72 -2.92 23.70
C ILE A 168 -4.60 -4.08 24.20
N ALA A 169 -4.02 -5.19 24.69
CA ALA A 169 -4.75 -6.38 25.15
C ALA A 169 -5.88 -6.11 26.16
N LEU A 170 -5.75 -5.08 27.00
CA LEU A 170 -6.74 -4.70 28.02
C LEU A 170 -7.72 -3.60 27.57
N SER A 171 -7.64 -3.15 26.33
CA SER A 171 -8.50 -2.09 25.77
C SER A 171 -9.62 -2.66 24.90
N SER A 172 -10.61 -1.81 24.55
CA SER A 172 -11.67 -2.16 23.60
C SER A 172 -11.22 -2.20 22.13
N ILE A 173 -9.99 -1.78 21.83
CA ILE A 173 -9.47 -1.60 20.47
C ILE A 173 -9.42 -2.91 19.68
N PRO A 174 -8.99 -4.08 20.22
CA PRO A 174 -8.99 -5.33 19.45
C PRO A 174 -10.40 -5.72 19.01
N GLY A 175 -11.40 -5.51 19.88
CA GLY A 175 -12.81 -5.74 19.55
C GLY A 175 -13.34 -4.77 18.49
N LEU A 176 -12.90 -3.51 18.54
CA LEU A 176 -13.22 -2.49 17.55
C LEU A 176 -12.67 -2.85 16.16
N LEU A 177 -11.38 -3.19 16.09
CA LEU A 177 -10.66 -3.49 14.84
C LEU A 177 -11.18 -4.74 14.14
N ARG A 178 -11.68 -5.74 14.89
CA ARG A 178 -12.19 -6.99 14.30
C ARG A 178 -13.55 -6.87 13.62
N LYS A 179 -14.22 -5.72 13.67
CA LYS A 179 -15.55 -5.52 13.07
C LYS A 179 -15.51 -5.37 11.55
N TYR A 180 -14.50 -4.65 11.04
CA TYR A 180 -14.34 -4.37 9.62
C TYR A 180 -12.85 -4.42 9.26
N PRO A 181 -12.47 -4.98 8.09
CA PRO A 181 -11.10 -4.97 7.63
C PRO A 181 -10.60 -3.53 7.42
N VAL A 182 -9.47 -3.20 8.05
CA VAL A 182 -8.79 -1.91 7.92
C VAL A 182 -7.53 -2.10 7.07
N HIS A 183 -7.56 -1.55 5.86
CA HIS A 183 -6.41 -1.51 4.97
C HIS A 183 -5.64 -0.20 5.19
N THR A 184 -4.37 -0.30 5.56
CA THR A 184 -3.56 0.87 5.93
C THR A 184 -2.51 1.17 4.88
N LEU A 185 -2.36 2.44 4.52
CA LEU A 185 -1.37 2.95 3.59
C LEU A 185 -0.42 3.92 4.33
N GLY A 186 0.83 3.49 4.52
CA GLY A 186 1.88 4.32 5.11
C GLY A 186 2.57 5.15 4.04
N LEU A 187 2.59 6.47 4.20
CA LEU A 187 3.19 7.40 3.24
C LEU A 187 4.59 7.83 3.69
N CYS A 188 5.52 7.93 2.74
CA CYS A 188 6.89 8.40 2.97
C CYS A 188 7.66 7.53 3.99
N LYS A 189 8.86 7.94 4.42
CA LYS A 189 9.68 7.17 5.38
C LYS A 189 9.38 7.46 6.86
N ALA A 190 8.60 8.50 7.15
CA ALA A 190 8.40 9.04 8.50
C ALA A 190 7.14 8.51 9.22
N HIS A 191 6.27 7.78 8.52
CA HIS A 191 5.07 7.19 9.11
C HIS A 191 5.42 6.12 10.16
N ASP A 192 4.44 5.69 10.95
CA ASP A 192 4.59 4.58 11.90
C ASP A 192 4.21 3.24 11.23
N PRO A 193 5.17 2.50 10.62
CA PRO A 193 4.84 1.24 9.97
C PRO A 193 4.41 0.17 10.98
N LYS A 194 4.87 0.24 12.24
CA LYS A 194 4.48 -0.73 13.27
C LYS A 194 3.03 -0.55 13.65
N ALA A 195 2.59 0.68 13.91
CA ALA A 195 1.20 0.97 14.25
C ALA A 195 0.24 0.63 13.11
N LEU A 196 0.55 1.08 11.89
CA LEU A 196 -0.31 0.81 10.73
C LEU A 196 -0.38 -0.70 10.43
N HIS A 197 0.76 -1.41 10.46
CA HIS A 197 0.76 -2.87 10.32
C HIS A 197 -0.04 -3.57 11.42
N TYR A 198 0.06 -3.12 12.67
CA TYR A 198 -0.73 -3.67 13.78
C TYR A 198 -2.24 -3.50 13.54
N ILE A 199 -2.67 -2.29 13.20
CA ILE A 199 -4.09 -1.97 12.91
C ILE A 199 -4.62 -2.85 11.78
N ALA A 200 -3.85 -2.99 10.70
CA ALA A 200 -4.22 -3.84 9.57
C ALA A 200 -4.29 -5.33 9.96
N LYS A 201 -3.27 -5.84 10.64
CA LYS A 201 -3.22 -7.25 11.07
C LYS A 201 -4.36 -7.59 12.03
N ALA A 202 -4.60 -6.75 13.03
CA ALA A 202 -5.63 -6.98 14.04
C ALA A 202 -7.07 -6.91 13.48
N SER A 203 -7.26 -6.23 12.35
CA SER A 203 -8.54 -6.13 11.63
C SER A 203 -8.68 -7.11 10.46
N TYR A 204 -7.67 -7.94 10.18
CA TYR A 204 -7.59 -8.81 8.99
C TYR A 204 -7.57 -8.03 7.65
N GLY A 205 -7.13 -6.77 7.68
CA GLY A 205 -6.80 -5.98 6.50
C GLY A 205 -5.33 -6.14 6.06
N THR A 206 -4.83 -5.21 5.26
CA THR A 206 -3.43 -5.22 4.78
C THR A 206 -2.74 -3.88 4.98
N TYR A 207 -1.43 -3.92 5.16
CA TYR A 207 -0.58 -2.73 5.23
C TYR A 207 0.30 -2.63 4.00
N SER A 208 0.27 -1.47 3.33
CA SER A 208 1.13 -1.13 2.20
C SER A 208 2.00 0.07 2.54
N SER A 209 3.28 -0.02 2.19
CA SER A 209 4.27 1.03 2.41
C SER A 209 4.56 1.75 1.11
N ILE A 210 4.18 3.02 1.05
CA ILE A 210 4.36 3.90 -0.09
C ILE A 210 5.50 4.85 0.23
N ALA A 211 6.71 4.30 0.20
CA ALA A 211 7.97 5.00 0.40
C ALA A 211 8.76 4.98 -0.92
N ALA A 212 8.28 5.76 -1.90
CA ALA A 212 8.91 5.86 -3.22
C ALA A 212 9.91 7.01 -3.27
N ASP A 213 10.87 6.91 -4.19
CA ASP A 213 11.66 8.06 -4.62
C ASP A 213 10.76 9.09 -5.35
N ASP A 214 11.19 10.34 -5.30
CA ASP A 214 10.40 11.57 -5.45
C ASP A 214 9.49 11.71 -6.70
N ASP A 215 9.72 11.01 -7.81
CA ASP A 215 8.99 11.22 -9.08
C ASP A 215 7.77 10.29 -9.30
N ASP A 216 7.59 9.22 -8.51
CA ASP A 216 6.53 8.19 -8.75
C ASP A 216 5.52 8.05 -7.59
N LEU A 217 5.51 8.98 -6.63
CA LEU A 217 4.73 8.82 -5.39
C LEU A 217 3.21 8.74 -5.62
N VAL A 218 2.64 9.56 -6.52
CA VAL A 218 1.21 9.48 -6.88
C VAL A 218 0.87 8.15 -7.52
N SER A 219 1.71 7.69 -8.44
CA SER A 219 1.53 6.43 -9.15
C SER A 219 1.51 5.26 -8.18
N LYS A 220 2.42 5.24 -7.20
CA LYS A 220 2.43 4.22 -6.14
C LYS A 220 1.24 4.30 -5.20
N MET A 221 0.76 5.50 -4.87
CA MET A 221 -0.48 5.66 -4.10
C MET A 221 -1.69 5.11 -4.87
N VAL A 222 -1.81 5.48 -6.14
CA VAL A 222 -2.90 5.04 -7.03
C VAL A 222 -2.83 3.53 -7.27
N GLU A 223 -1.65 2.95 -7.44
CA GLU A 223 -1.44 1.50 -7.53
C GLU A 223 -1.91 0.79 -6.25
N ALA A 224 -1.54 1.31 -5.07
CA ALA A 224 -1.98 0.74 -3.80
C ALA A 224 -3.50 0.82 -3.61
N PHE A 225 -4.12 1.93 -3.99
CA PHE A 225 -5.58 2.05 -3.98
C PHE A 225 -6.25 1.12 -4.99
N ALA A 226 -5.70 0.98 -6.19
CA ALA A 226 -6.20 0.06 -7.22
C ALA A 226 -6.19 -1.40 -6.72
N VAL A 227 -5.10 -1.84 -6.09
CA VAL A 227 -5.00 -3.18 -5.49
C VAL A 227 -6.07 -3.38 -4.41
N CYS A 228 -6.24 -2.42 -3.49
CA CYS A 228 -7.24 -2.51 -2.42
C CYS A 228 -8.67 -2.54 -2.98
N LEU A 229 -9.00 -1.58 -3.85
CA LEU A 229 -10.33 -1.40 -4.39
C LEU A 229 -10.76 -2.59 -5.27
N ALA A 230 -9.86 -3.12 -6.09
CA ALA A 230 -10.14 -4.33 -6.86
C ALA A 230 -10.45 -5.54 -5.96
N GLY A 231 -9.76 -5.66 -4.82
CA GLY A 231 -10.08 -6.65 -3.80
C GLY A 231 -11.49 -6.45 -3.25
N PHE A 232 -11.82 -5.23 -2.82
CA PHE A 232 -13.14 -4.91 -2.24
C PHE A 232 -14.29 -5.22 -3.19
N LYS A 233 -14.15 -4.78 -4.45
CA LYS A 233 -15.13 -5.02 -5.51
C LYS A 233 -15.24 -6.48 -5.92
N THR A 234 -14.35 -7.36 -5.44
CA THR A 234 -14.36 -8.80 -5.73
C THR A 234 -14.61 -9.67 -4.49
N ALA A 235 -15.16 -9.10 -3.42
CA ALA A 235 -15.52 -9.87 -2.23
C ALA A 235 -16.58 -10.94 -2.55
N VAL A 236 -16.24 -12.21 -2.27
CA VAL A 236 -17.12 -13.36 -2.52
C VAL A 236 -17.62 -14.00 -1.24
N ALA A 237 -16.85 -13.90 -0.15
CA ALA A 237 -17.22 -14.46 1.14
C ALA A 237 -16.87 -13.50 2.27
N VAL A 238 -17.69 -13.48 3.32
CA VAL A 238 -17.42 -12.78 4.59
C VAL A 238 -17.56 -13.74 5.76
N ASP A 239 -16.95 -13.39 6.89
CA ASP A 239 -16.87 -14.22 8.10
C ASP A 239 -16.30 -15.63 7.83
N ALA A 240 -15.41 -15.78 6.85
CA ALA A 240 -14.80 -17.06 6.53
C ALA A 240 -14.01 -17.60 7.72
N CYS A 241 -14.33 -18.81 8.16
CA CYS A 241 -13.70 -19.51 9.28
C CYS A 241 -13.35 -20.93 8.84
N VAL A 242 -12.10 -21.33 9.06
CA VAL A 242 -11.57 -22.63 8.63
C VAL A 242 -11.33 -23.51 9.85
N ASP A 243 -11.99 -24.66 9.90
CA ASP A 243 -11.76 -25.70 10.89
C ASP A 243 -10.90 -26.81 10.29
N ILE A 244 -9.88 -27.25 11.02
CA ILE A 244 -8.98 -28.34 10.60
C ILE A 244 -9.06 -29.43 11.66
N ARG A 245 -9.40 -30.64 11.23
CA ARG A 245 -9.64 -31.80 12.09
C ARG A 245 -9.00 -33.05 11.51
N SER A 246 -8.71 -34.02 12.37
CA SER A 246 -8.34 -35.37 11.96
C SER A 246 -8.94 -36.37 12.92
N GLY A 247 -9.38 -37.52 12.39
CA GLY A 247 -9.88 -38.63 13.18
C GLY A 247 -8.81 -39.65 13.57
N SER A 248 -7.64 -39.62 12.94
CA SER A 248 -6.57 -40.59 13.17
C SER A 248 -5.20 -39.97 13.46
N LEU A 249 -4.99 -38.70 13.09
CA LEU A 249 -3.74 -37.98 13.30
C LEU A 249 -3.89 -37.00 14.47
N GLN A 250 -2.85 -36.85 15.27
CA GLN A 250 -2.78 -35.81 16.28
C GLN A 250 -2.24 -34.54 15.65
N ILE A 251 -3.07 -33.50 15.51
CA ILE A 251 -2.61 -32.17 15.07
C ILE A 251 -1.80 -31.56 16.21
N THR A 252 -0.53 -31.26 15.96
CA THR A 252 0.40 -30.73 16.96
C THR A 252 0.56 -29.22 16.87
N ARG A 253 0.48 -28.67 15.65
CA ARG A 253 0.62 -27.23 15.38
C ARG A 253 -0.04 -26.88 14.06
N ILE A 254 -0.61 -25.68 13.97
CA ILE A 254 -1.08 -25.09 12.72
C ILE A 254 -0.43 -23.71 12.56
N ASP A 255 0.36 -23.53 11.51
CA ASP A 255 0.81 -22.21 11.10
C ASP A 255 -0.26 -21.59 10.19
N CYS A 256 -0.88 -20.53 10.69
CA CYS A 256 -1.95 -19.81 10.01
C CYS A 256 -1.57 -18.40 9.55
N GLY A 257 -0.28 -18.12 9.43
CA GLY A 257 0.20 -16.78 9.06
C GLY A 257 -0.21 -15.74 10.11
N GLY A 258 -0.86 -14.66 9.68
CA GLY A 258 -1.35 -13.62 10.59
C GLY A 258 -2.79 -13.82 11.09
N TYR A 259 -3.44 -14.93 10.74
CA TYR A 259 -4.78 -15.23 11.23
C TYR A 259 -4.76 -15.71 12.69
N THR A 260 -5.91 -15.64 13.38
CA THR A 260 -6.02 -16.02 14.79
C THR A 260 -6.80 -17.32 14.95
N LEU A 261 -6.27 -18.24 15.76
CA LEU A 261 -6.97 -19.45 16.17
C LEU A 261 -8.02 -19.13 17.25
N ARG A 262 -9.27 -19.54 17.05
CA ARG A 262 -10.35 -19.39 18.04
C ARG A 262 -10.25 -20.50 19.09
N ALA A 263 -9.83 -20.12 20.30
CA ALA A 263 -9.54 -21.03 21.41
C ALA A 263 -10.72 -21.90 21.92
N ALA A 264 -11.98 -21.63 21.52
CA ALA A 264 -13.16 -22.34 22.03
C ALA A 264 -13.86 -23.29 21.01
N SER A 265 -13.52 -23.23 19.72
CA SER A 265 -14.18 -24.04 18.67
C SER A 265 -13.23 -24.66 17.63
N GLY A 266 -11.91 -24.39 17.71
CA GLY A 266 -10.94 -25.02 16.81
C GLY A 266 -10.88 -24.43 15.39
N GLY A 267 -11.42 -23.22 15.20
CA GLY A 267 -11.49 -22.55 13.90
C GLY A 267 -10.54 -21.37 13.75
N ILE A 268 -10.02 -21.16 12.54
CA ILE A 268 -9.14 -20.06 12.14
C ILE A 268 -9.99 -19.01 11.44
N LEU A 269 -10.14 -17.84 12.05
CA LEU A 269 -10.90 -16.75 11.46
C LEU A 269 -10.05 -16.05 10.38
N VAL A 270 -10.53 -16.11 9.14
CA VAL A 270 -9.91 -15.49 7.97
C VAL A 270 -10.60 -14.17 7.61
N GLY A 271 -11.92 -14.09 7.82
CA GLY A 271 -12.72 -12.90 7.53
C GLY A 271 -13.21 -12.85 6.09
N THR A 272 -13.05 -11.71 5.42
CA THR A 272 -13.45 -11.55 4.01
C THR A 272 -12.53 -12.34 3.08
N LEU A 273 -13.02 -12.84 1.96
CA LEU A 273 -12.20 -13.40 0.86
C LEU A 273 -12.58 -12.73 -0.45
N TYR A 274 -11.57 -12.41 -1.25
CA TYR A 274 -11.74 -11.84 -2.59
C TYR A 274 -11.63 -12.93 -3.67
N ALA A 275 -12.26 -12.71 -4.82
CA ALA A 275 -12.28 -13.69 -5.91
C ALA A 275 -10.85 -14.05 -6.35
N GLY A 276 -10.57 -15.35 -6.45
CA GLY A 276 -9.25 -15.88 -6.78
C GLY A 276 -8.20 -15.79 -5.67
N GLU A 277 -8.54 -15.35 -4.46
CA GLU A 277 -7.61 -15.43 -3.33
C GLU A 277 -7.36 -16.88 -2.92
N VAL A 278 -6.10 -17.19 -2.63
CA VAL A 278 -5.66 -18.49 -2.13
C VAL A 278 -5.00 -18.29 -0.77
N LYS A 279 -5.36 -19.12 0.20
CA LYS A 279 -4.70 -19.17 1.51
C LYS A 279 -4.21 -20.59 1.76
N ASP A 280 -2.93 -20.68 2.11
CA ASP A 280 -2.25 -21.91 2.50
C ASP A 280 -1.96 -21.90 4.01
N LEU A 281 -2.40 -22.94 4.71
CA LEU A 281 -2.08 -23.18 6.12
C LEU A 281 -1.18 -24.41 6.22
N VAL A 282 -0.16 -24.36 7.08
CA VAL A 282 0.74 -25.50 7.31
C VAL A 282 0.29 -26.24 8.56
N VAL A 283 -0.08 -27.51 8.40
CA VAL A 283 -0.55 -28.37 9.48
C VAL A 283 0.53 -29.39 9.81
N TYR A 284 1.03 -29.34 11.04
CA TYR A 284 1.94 -30.34 11.58
C TYR A 284 1.12 -31.34 12.38
N TYR A 285 1.44 -32.61 12.18
CA TYR A 285 0.75 -33.70 12.85
C TYR A 285 1.73 -34.80 13.25
N SER A 286 1.34 -35.57 14.24
CA SER A 286 1.99 -36.82 14.60
C SER A 286 1.02 -37.97 14.49
N TYR A 287 1.56 -39.15 14.23
CA TYR A 287 0.83 -40.39 14.18
C TYR A 287 1.63 -41.47 14.92
N ARG A 288 1.00 -42.08 15.93
CA ARG A 288 1.58 -43.22 16.63
C ARG A 288 1.12 -44.50 15.93
N THR A 289 2.07 -45.25 15.40
CA THR A 289 1.78 -46.49 14.68
C THR A 289 1.28 -47.56 15.65
N GLY A 290 0.32 -48.37 15.19
CA GLY A 290 -0.13 -49.54 15.94
C GLY A 290 0.80 -50.74 15.76
N SER A 291 0.58 -51.79 16.55
CA SER A 291 1.14 -53.11 16.25
C SER A 291 0.32 -53.76 15.15
N TRP A 292 0.96 -54.06 14.03
CA TRP A 292 0.30 -54.61 12.84
C TRP A 292 1.04 -55.83 12.30
N SER A 293 0.28 -56.74 11.68
CA SER A 293 0.85 -57.90 11.01
C SER A 293 1.63 -57.49 9.75
N ARG A 294 2.60 -58.32 9.34
CA ARG A 294 3.30 -58.17 8.05
C ARG A 294 2.29 -58.13 6.88
N GLY A 295 2.53 -57.23 5.93
CA GLY A 295 1.65 -57.03 4.77
C GLY A 295 0.30 -56.36 5.10
N PHE A 296 0.12 -55.84 6.32
CA PHE A 296 -1.10 -55.11 6.67
C PHE A 296 -1.21 -53.80 5.88
N HIS A 297 -2.39 -53.52 5.35
CA HIS A 297 -2.72 -52.28 4.67
C HIS A 297 -3.98 -51.68 5.27
N THR A 298 -3.94 -50.38 5.55
CA THR A 298 -5.09 -49.62 6.02
C THR A 298 -5.09 -48.20 5.45
N SER A 299 -6.20 -47.49 5.56
CA SER A 299 -6.28 -46.07 5.22
C SER A 299 -6.68 -45.29 6.46
N LEU A 300 -5.81 -44.39 6.89
CA LEU A 300 -6.09 -43.51 8.03
C LEU A 300 -6.95 -42.33 7.57
N ASN A 301 -7.83 -41.86 8.47
CA ASN A 301 -8.47 -40.56 8.29
C ASN A 301 -7.39 -39.50 8.44
N GLY A 302 -6.94 -38.93 7.32
CA GLY A 302 -5.91 -37.91 7.30
C GLY A 302 -6.46 -36.58 7.80
N ILE A 303 -6.23 -35.51 7.04
CA ILE A 303 -6.69 -34.17 7.42
C ILE A 303 -8.02 -33.89 6.72
N ALA A 304 -9.00 -33.45 7.51
CA ALA A 304 -10.25 -32.88 7.03
C ALA A 304 -10.26 -31.38 7.36
N ALA A 305 -10.55 -30.56 6.36
CA ALA A 305 -10.71 -29.12 6.49
C ALA A 305 -12.14 -28.74 6.10
N SER A 306 -12.79 -27.90 6.91
CA SER A 306 -14.09 -27.32 6.57
C SER A 306 -14.01 -25.80 6.64
N VAL A 307 -14.51 -25.12 5.62
CA VAL A 307 -14.65 -23.66 5.61
C VAL A 307 -16.12 -23.31 5.78
N THR A 308 -16.40 -22.42 6.72
CA THR A 308 -17.72 -21.83 6.95
C THR A 308 -17.69 -20.36 6.58
N TYR A 309 -18.67 -19.86 5.85
CA TYR A 309 -18.70 -18.46 5.43
C TYR A 309 -20.12 -17.99 5.07
N LYS A 310 -20.28 -16.67 4.91
CA LYS A 310 -21.50 -16.07 4.34
C LYS A 310 -21.19 -15.59 2.93
N ASP A 311 -22.05 -15.95 1.98
CA ASP A 311 -21.91 -15.60 0.57
C ASP A 311 -22.34 -14.14 0.33
N VAL A 312 -21.48 -13.38 -0.34
CA VAL A 312 -21.70 -11.95 -0.62
C VAL A 312 -22.83 -11.69 -1.65
N PRO A 313 -22.95 -12.44 -2.78
CA PRO A 313 -24.04 -12.24 -3.74
C PRO A 313 -25.44 -12.69 -3.27
N SER A 314 -25.56 -13.58 -2.27
CA SER A 314 -26.87 -14.11 -1.83
C SER A 314 -27.60 -13.15 -0.86
N ARG A 315 -28.17 -12.06 -1.40
CA ARG A 315 -28.84 -10.94 -0.69
C ARG A 315 -30.04 -11.31 0.21
N SER A 316 -30.38 -12.58 0.40
CA SER A 316 -31.58 -13.05 1.11
C SER A 316 -31.36 -14.14 2.17
N SER A 317 -30.15 -14.70 2.30
CA SER A 317 -29.93 -15.84 3.22
C SER A 317 -28.83 -15.53 4.23
N THR A 318 -29.18 -15.47 5.51
CA THR A 318 -28.25 -15.57 6.66
C THR A 318 -27.61 -16.96 6.77
N SER A 319 -27.75 -17.81 5.75
CA SER A 319 -27.24 -19.17 5.72
C SER A 319 -25.72 -19.17 5.69
N ILE A 320 -25.14 -19.80 6.70
CA ILE A 320 -23.73 -20.14 6.71
C ILE A 320 -23.54 -21.30 5.73
N ILE A 321 -22.75 -21.08 4.68
CA ILE A 321 -22.33 -22.13 3.75
C ILE A 321 -21.16 -22.87 4.38
N THR A 322 -21.14 -24.19 4.23
CA THR A 322 -20.02 -25.04 4.66
C THR A 322 -19.52 -25.86 3.49
N GLU A 323 -18.23 -25.74 3.18
CA GLU A 323 -17.54 -26.63 2.26
C GLU A 323 -16.51 -27.46 3.02
N THR A 324 -16.30 -28.71 2.61
CA THR A 324 -15.39 -29.63 3.31
C THR A 324 -14.54 -30.39 2.31
N CYS A 325 -13.26 -30.53 2.63
CA CYS A 325 -12.30 -31.36 1.91
C CYS A 325 -11.63 -32.30 2.90
N SER A 326 -11.42 -33.56 2.52
CA SER A 326 -10.71 -34.54 3.34
C SER A 326 -9.78 -35.38 2.50
N VAL A 327 -8.59 -35.66 3.04
CA VAL A 327 -7.62 -36.56 2.43
C VAL A 327 -7.38 -37.73 3.35
N SER A 328 -7.40 -38.94 2.81
CA SER A 328 -7.00 -40.16 3.52
C SER A 328 -5.53 -40.45 3.31
N LEU A 329 -4.88 -41.03 4.33
CA LEU A 329 -3.47 -41.41 4.28
C LEU A 329 -3.36 -42.94 4.22
N PRO A 330 -3.06 -43.53 3.04
CA PRO A 330 -2.84 -44.97 2.94
C PRO A 330 -1.55 -45.37 3.67
N VAL A 331 -1.66 -46.42 4.48
CA VAL A 331 -0.58 -47.00 5.25
C VAL A 331 -0.37 -48.42 4.79
N HIS A 332 0.87 -48.78 4.52
CA HIS A 332 1.26 -50.14 4.19
C HIS A 332 2.41 -50.59 5.07
N VAL A 333 2.25 -51.72 5.73
CA VAL A 333 3.26 -52.28 6.62
C VAL A 333 4.22 -53.11 5.78
N ALA A 334 5.51 -52.82 5.88
CA ALA A 334 6.53 -53.50 5.08
C ALA A 334 6.58 -55.00 5.41
N ASP A 335 6.77 -55.82 4.38
CA ASP A 335 6.97 -57.26 4.53
C ASP A 335 8.43 -57.61 4.91
N ALA A 336 9.36 -56.66 4.71
CA ALA A 336 10.77 -56.80 5.00
C ALA A 336 11.12 -56.45 6.46
N GLY A 337 12.12 -57.13 7.04
CA GLY A 337 12.61 -56.90 8.41
C GLY A 337 13.50 -55.67 8.61
N SER A 338 13.58 -54.78 7.61
CA SER A 338 14.27 -53.50 7.71
C SER A 338 13.28 -52.38 7.42
N PRO A 339 13.27 -51.29 8.21
CA PRO A 339 12.39 -50.16 7.94
C PRO A 339 12.66 -49.62 6.54
N PRO A 340 11.62 -49.37 5.72
CA PRO A 340 11.79 -48.74 4.42
C PRO A 340 12.40 -47.35 4.61
N ALA A 341 13.26 -46.94 3.67
CA ALA A 341 13.79 -45.59 3.65
C ALA A 341 12.64 -44.60 3.39
N ASN A 342 12.02 -44.08 4.45
CA ASN A 342 11.14 -42.93 4.42
C ASN A 342 11.48 -42.06 5.65
N PRO A 343 11.46 -40.73 5.49
CA PRO A 343 10.39 -40.04 4.78
C PRO A 343 10.79 -39.58 3.38
N CYS A 344 9.85 -39.68 2.43
CA CYS A 344 9.92 -38.90 1.20
C CYS A 344 10.08 -37.43 1.60
N PRO A 345 10.96 -36.67 0.93
CA PRO A 345 11.04 -35.23 1.17
C PRO A 345 9.64 -34.62 1.05
N PRO A 346 9.28 -33.64 1.91
CA PRO A 346 7.94 -33.06 1.88
C PRO A 346 7.61 -32.52 0.50
N HIS A 347 6.33 -32.61 0.12
CA HIS A 347 5.88 -32.13 -1.19
C HIS A 347 6.34 -30.68 -1.43
N PRO A 348 6.77 -30.29 -2.66
CA PRO A 348 7.35 -28.97 -2.91
C PRO A 348 6.51 -27.78 -2.41
N VAL A 349 5.18 -27.87 -2.54
CA VAL A 349 4.25 -26.84 -2.00
C VAL A 349 4.33 -26.74 -0.47
N VAL A 350 4.49 -27.86 0.23
CA VAL A 350 4.66 -27.88 1.69
C VAL A 350 5.98 -27.23 2.08
N LEU A 351 7.08 -27.61 1.41
CA LEU A 351 8.39 -27.00 1.64
C LEU A 351 8.38 -25.50 1.36
N GLN A 352 7.76 -25.07 0.26
CA GLN A 352 7.63 -23.66 -0.09
C GLN A 352 6.93 -22.86 1.02
N GLN A 353 5.81 -23.38 1.53
CA GLN A 353 5.03 -22.71 2.55
C GLN A 353 5.71 -22.73 3.92
N MET A 354 6.37 -23.84 4.29
CA MET A 354 7.18 -23.92 5.50
C MET A 354 8.31 -22.88 5.49
N VAL A 355 9.10 -22.82 4.40
CA VAL A 355 10.18 -21.84 4.29
C VAL A 355 9.63 -20.42 4.34
N ARG A 356 8.53 -20.14 3.64
CA ARG A 356 7.90 -18.81 3.65
C ARG A 356 7.50 -18.36 5.07
N PHE A 357 6.88 -19.22 5.87
CA PHE A 357 6.53 -18.88 7.25
C PHE A 357 7.75 -18.74 8.16
N LYS A 358 8.80 -19.54 7.96
CA LYS A 358 10.07 -19.30 8.67
C LYS A 358 10.70 -17.94 8.34
N VAL A 359 10.60 -17.48 7.09
CA VAL A 359 11.05 -16.11 6.70
C VAL A 359 10.18 -15.04 7.37
N VAL A 360 8.86 -15.25 7.46
CA VAL A 360 7.96 -14.35 8.22
C VAL A 360 8.39 -14.26 9.68
N ASP A 361 8.71 -15.39 10.33
CA ASP A 361 9.19 -15.42 11.72
C ASP A 361 10.54 -14.70 11.88
N LEU A 362 11.48 -14.92 10.95
CA LEU A 362 12.78 -14.25 10.92
C LEU A 362 12.63 -12.73 10.84
N LEU A 363 11.84 -12.24 9.88
CA LEU A 363 11.64 -10.79 9.70
C LEU A 363 10.89 -10.17 10.88
N THR A 364 9.93 -10.90 11.47
CA THR A 364 9.25 -10.47 12.70
C THR A 364 10.25 -10.32 13.85
N GLY A 365 11.20 -11.26 14.00
CA GLY A 365 12.26 -11.18 14.99
C GLY A 365 13.19 -9.98 14.78
N VAL A 366 13.62 -9.75 13.54
CA VAL A 366 14.46 -8.60 13.16
C VAL A 366 13.78 -7.27 13.50
N LEU A 367 12.49 -7.12 13.20
CA LEU A 367 11.75 -5.89 13.50
C LEU A 367 11.57 -5.66 15.00
N LYS A 368 11.39 -6.72 15.80
CA LYS A 368 11.36 -6.61 17.26
C LYS A 368 12.68 -6.11 17.81
N GLU A 369 13.80 -6.68 17.37
CA GLU A 369 15.15 -6.22 17.75
C GLU A 369 15.39 -4.77 17.35
N PHE A 370 15.02 -4.39 16.11
CA PHE A 370 15.14 -3.02 15.64
C PHE A 370 14.34 -2.03 16.50
N HIS A 371 13.13 -2.43 16.92
CA HIS A 371 12.30 -1.59 17.78
C HIS A 371 12.87 -1.44 19.19
N LEU A 372 13.40 -2.52 19.78
CA LEU A 372 14.08 -2.47 21.08
C LEU A 372 15.29 -1.53 21.03
N LEU A 373 16.12 -1.64 19.99
CA LEU A 373 17.26 -0.74 19.79
C LEU A 373 16.82 0.74 19.65
N LYS A 374 15.69 1.00 18.98
CA LYS A 374 15.11 2.34 18.85
C LYS A 374 14.68 2.91 20.20
N GLU A 375 14.06 2.09 21.05
CA GLU A 375 13.64 2.50 22.40
C GLU A 375 14.85 2.77 23.31
N GLU A 376 15.90 1.95 23.23
CA GLU A 376 17.16 2.15 23.97
C GLU A 376 17.90 3.41 23.52
N ALA A 377 18.00 3.66 22.21
CA ALA A 377 18.65 4.85 21.66
C ALA A 377 17.85 6.14 21.90
N GLY A 378 16.51 6.06 21.90
CA GLY A 378 15.60 7.19 22.16
C GLY A 378 15.66 7.73 23.59
N GLY A 379 16.28 7.01 24.53
CA GLY A 379 16.57 7.51 25.88
C GLY A 379 17.59 8.66 25.93
N ALA A 380 18.31 8.94 24.83
CA ALA A 380 19.43 9.89 24.81
C ALA A 380 19.19 11.20 24.01
N VAL A 381 18.18 11.31 23.14
CA VAL A 381 17.96 12.52 22.32
C VAL A 381 16.46 12.75 22.05
N HIS A 382 15.89 13.82 22.61
CA HIS A 382 14.61 14.36 22.15
C HIS A 382 14.82 15.13 20.84
N GLY A 383 14.13 14.72 19.76
CA GLY A 383 13.65 15.70 18.78
C GLY A 383 14.25 15.73 17.37
N LYS A 384 14.47 14.60 16.68
CA LYS A 384 14.51 14.62 15.21
C LYS A 384 13.66 13.50 14.61
N GLU A 385 12.67 13.89 13.81
CA GLU A 385 11.80 13.01 13.02
C GLU A 385 12.62 12.23 11.97
N GLY A 386 12.39 10.92 11.93
CA GLY A 386 13.04 9.99 11.00
C GLY A 386 13.88 8.95 11.73
N ASP A 387 13.83 7.70 11.24
CA ASP A 387 14.73 6.65 11.72
C ASP A 387 16.18 7.08 11.47
N ASP A 388 16.97 7.17 12.54
CA ASP A 388 18.40 7.50 12.51
C ASP A 388 19.09 6.64 11.42
N PRO A 389 19.75 7.25 10.42
CA PRO A 389 20.48 6.53 9.39
C PRO A 389 21.43 5.45 9.94
N VAL A 390 22.01 5.69 11.13
CA VAL A 390 22.84 4.70 11.84
C VAL A 390 22.01 3.51 12.26
N LEU A 391 20.85 3.72 12.88
CA LEU A 391 19.96 2.66 13.33
C LEU A 391 19.44 1.83 12.15
N GLN A 392 19.13 2.47 11.01
CA GLN A 392 18.73 1.77 9.79
C GLN A 392 19.87 0.93 9.20
N ALA A 393 21.11 1.44 9.19
CA ALA A 393 22.28 0.68 8.76
C ALA A 393 22.55 -0.53 9.67
N VAL A 394 22.34 -0.38 10.99
CA VAL A 394 22.40 -1.49 11.97
C VAL A 394 21.32 -2.52 11.68
N ALA A 395 20.07 -2.09 11.42
CA ALA A 395 18.97 -2.98 11.06
C ALA A 395 19.26 -3.76 9.77
N ALA A 396 19.78 -3.08 8.75
CA ALA A 396 20.17 -3.71 7.49
C ALA A 396 21.26 -4.76 7.70
N SER A 397 22.26 -4.46 8.54
CA SER A 397 23.36 -5.37 8.86
C SER A 397 22.87 -6.59 9.65
N SER A 398 21.96 -6.38 10.62
CA SER A 398 21.34 -7.46 11.38
C SER A 398 20.51 -8.38 10.48
N LEU A 399 19.66 -7.80 9.61
CA LEU A 399 18.87 -8.56 8.64
C LEU A 399 19.76 -9.37 7.70
N GLN A 400 20.80 -8.74 7.14
CA GLN A 400 21.74 -9.39 6.23
C GLN A 400 22.45 -10.59 6.90
N ARG A 401 22.90 -10.42 8.14
CA ARG A 401 23.56 -11.48 8.91
C ARG A 401 22.61 -12.63 9.22
N LYS A 402 21.44 -12.35 9.80
CA LYS A 402 20.44 -13.38 10.13
C LYS A 402 19.95 -14.11 8.89
N TRP A 403 19.82 -13.42 7.76
CA TRP A 403 19.47 -14.05 6.49
C TRP A 403 20.55 -15.02 6.00
N ALA A 404 21.83 -14.65 6.12
CA ALA A 404 22.94 -15.55 5.80
C ALA A 404 22.96 -16.79 6.71
N GLU A 405 22.79 -16.60 8.02
CA GLU A 405 22.69 -17.67 9.02
C GLU A 405 21.51 -18.61 8.72
N PHE A 406 20.34 -18.06 8.38
CA PHE A 406 19.15 -18.83 7.99
C PHE A 406 19.42 -19.71 6.77
N LYS A 407 20.00 -19.14 5.70
CA LYS A 407 20.32 -19.90 4.48
C LYS A 407 21.34 -21.01 4.74
N GLN A 408 22.27 -20.81 5.68
CA GLN A 408 23.27 -21.82 6.02
C GLN A 408 22.70 -22.95 6.89
N SER A 409 21.84 -22.62 7.85
CA SER A 409 21.41 -23.56 8.90
C SER A 409 20.06 -24.24 8.65
N ASP A 410 19.17 -23.65 7.86
CA ASP A 410 17.82 -24.18 7.71
C ASP A 410 17.75 -25.37 6.75
N GLU A 411 17.40 -26.54 7.27
CA GLU A 411 17.28 -27.77 6.50
C GLU A 411 16.17 -27.69 5.43
N SER A 412 15.07 -26.97 5.70
CA SER A 412 13.97 -26.84 4.73
C SER A 412 14.38 -25.96 3.55
N TRP A 413 15.19 -24.92 3.80
CA TRP A 413 15.79 -24.11 2.75
C TRP A 413 16.80 -24.93 1.92
N ASN A 414 17.69 -25.65 2.58
CA ASN A 414 18.78 -26.37 1.92
C ASN A 414 18.31 -27.62 1.16
N GLY A 415 17.35 -28.36 1.72
CA GLY A 415 16.78 -29.56 1.13
C GLY A 415 15.69 -29.31 0.08
N ALA A 416 15.24 -28.07 -0.12
CA ALA A 416 14.18 -27.76 -1.07
C ALA A 416 14.67 -27.87 -2.53
N PRO A 417 13.97 -28.65 -3.39
CA PRO A 417 14.36 -28.79 -4.77
C PRO A 417 14.06 -27.48 -5.54
N ARG A 418 15.13 -26.80 -5.99
CA ARG A 418 15.06 -25.46 -6.60
C ARG A 418 14.25 -25.41 -7.90
N ASN A 419 14.07 -26.54 -8.59
CA ASN A 419 13.26 -26.64 -9.80
C ASN A 419 11.74 -26.58 -9.52
N PHE A 420 11.31 -26.82 -8.29
CA PHE A 420 9.88 -26.88 -7.92
C PHE A 420 9.47 -25.85 -6.86
N VAL A 421 10.44 -25.20 -6.22
CA VAL A 421 10.20 -24.23 -5.16
C VAL A 421 10.87 -22.90 -5.51
N ASP A 422 10.06 -21.84 -5.64
CA ASP A 422 10.57 -20.49 -5.83
C ASP A 422 11.10 -19.90 -4.51
N LEU A 423 12.32 -20.31 -4.17
CA LEU A 423 13.09 -19.72 -3.08
C LEU A 423 13.93 -18.52 -3.55
N GLY A 424 14.15 -18.39 -4.85
CA GLY A 424 14.90 -17.27 -5.43
C GLY A 424 14.16 -15.94 -5.27
N GLY A 425 12.83 -15.93 -5.38
CA GLY A 425 12.02 -14.75 -5.09
C GLY A 425 12.17 -14.27 -3.65
N LEU A 426 12.16 -15.19 -2.68
CA LEU A 426 12.36 -14.84 -1.26
C LEU A 426 13.75 -14.22 -1.00
N ASP A 427 14.80 -14.77 -1.62
CA ASP A 427 16.17 -14.22 -1.49
C ASP A 427 16.29 -12.82 -2.10
N LYS A 428 15.64 -12.59 -3.25
CA LYS A 428 15.58 -11.27 -3.89
C LYS A 428 14.83 -10.26 -3.04
N ASP A 429 13.69 -10.64 -2.48
CA ASP A 429 12.89 -9.77 -1.61
C ASP A 429 13.67 -9.36 -0.36
N VAL A 430 14.29 -10.32 0.35
CA VAL A 430 15.10 -10.00 1.55
C VAL A 430 16.31 -9.15 1.19
N SER A 431 16.96 -9.41 0.06
CA SER A 431 18.09 -8.60 -0.42
C SER A 431 17.66 -7.16 -0.75
N ALA A 432 16.48 -6.99 -1.35
CA ALA A 432 15.90 -5.69 -1.63
C ALA A 432 15.56 -4.94 -0.33
N MET A 433 14.98 -5.59 0.68
CA MET A 433 14.76 -4.98 2.01
C MET A 433 16.04 -4.49 2.65
N VAL A 434 17.13 -5.27 2.58
CA VAL A 434 18.46 -4.84 3.05
C VAL A 434 18.91 -3.59 2.29
N GLY A 435 18.69 -3.53 0.98
CA GLY A 435 18.95 -2.35 0.16
C GLY A 435 18.17 -1.11 0.61
N VAL A 436 16.86 -1.25 0.79
CA VAL A 436 15.96 -0.17 1.25
C VAL A 436 16.39 0.36 2.63
N LEU A 437 16.73 -0.52 3.56
CA LEU A 437 17.24 -0.12 4.88
C LEU A 437 18.60 0.59 4.79
N LYS A 438 19.51 0.14 3.93
CA LYS A 438 20.81 0.83 3.69
C LYS A 438 20.63 2.22 3.09
N GLN A 439 19.58 2.43 2.31
CA GLN A 439 19.25 3.74 1.71
C GLN A 439 18.57 4.69 2.68
N GLY A 440 18.21 4.26 3.90
CA GLY A 440 17.58 5.14 4.87
C GLY A 440 16.07 5.34 4.65
N LEU A 441 15.42 4.48 3.85
CA LEU A 441 14.01 4.59 3.48
C LEU A 441 13.03 4.00 4.52
N GLY A 442 13.55 3.50 5.65
CA GLY A 442 12.78 2.99 6.78
C GLY A 442 12.35 1.54 6.65
N ALA A 443 11.81 0.99 7.74
CA ALA A 443 11.37 -0.41 7.81
C ALA A 443 9.99 -0.68 7.17
N GLY A 444 9.34 0.34 6.58
CA GLY A 444 8.00 0.21 6.02
C GLY A 444 7.86 -0.89 4.98
N CYS A 445 8.84 -1.07 4.09
CA CYS A 445 8.82 -2.15 3.09
C CYS A 445 8.81 -3.55 3.73
N VAL A 446 9.52 -3.74 4.85
CA VAL A 446 9.59 -5.01 5.60
C VAL A 446 8.24 -5.32 6.24
N TYR A 447 7.59 -4.32 6.85
CA TYR A 447 6.24 -4.46 7.40
C TYR A 447 5.19 -4.72 6.31
N SER A 448 5.32 -4.12 5.12
CA SER A 448 4.43 -4.35 3.98
C SER A 448 4.56 -5.78 3.47
N TRP A 449 5.81 -6.28 3.33
CA TRP A 449 6.08 -7.67 2.98
C TRP A 449 5.50 -8.64 4.01
N LEU A 450 5.71 -8.36 5.30
CA LEU A 450 5.14 -9.16 6.39
C LEU A 450 3.62 -9.18 6.31
N SER A 451 2.97 -8.04 6.09
CA SER A 451 1.51 -7.97 5.94
C SER A 451 1.02 -8.83 4.78
N SER A 452 1.65 -8.71 3.61
CA SER A 452 1.37 -9.50 2.42
C SER A 452 1.47 -11.00 2.68
N HIS A 453 2.56 -11.45 3.29
CA HIS A 453 2.80 -12.87 3.54
C HIS A 453 2.00 -13.43 4.71
N GLN A 454 1.72 -12.65 5.74
CA GLN A 454 0.88 -13.05 6.87
C GLN A 454 -0.59 -13.20 6.44
N MET A 455 -1.10 -12.25 5.66
CA MET A 455 -2.48 -12.25 5.17
C MET A 455 -2.65 -13.01 3.84
N GLN A 456 -1.55 -13.39 3.20
CA GLN A 456 -1.53 -13.99 1.85
C GLN A 456 -2.36 -13.16 0.87
N ARG A 457 -2.07 -11.86 0.83
CA ARG A 457 -2.77 -10.84 0.04
C ARG A 457 -1.77 -9.90 -0.62
N ALA A 458 -2.14 -9.37 -1.77
CA ALA A 458 -1.34 -8.34 -2.42
C ALA A 458 -1.25 -7.09 -1.53
N THR A 459 -0.03 -6.56 -1.44
CA THR A 459 0.25 -5.22 -0.89
C THR A 459 1.16 -4.49 -1.87
N THR A 460 1.23 -3.18 -1.72
CA THR A 460 2.19 -2.35 -2.46
C THR A 460 3.34 -2.01 -1.52
N ALA A 461 4.57 -2.24 -1.99
CA ALA A 461 5.79 -1.86 -1.30
C ALA A 461 6.75 -1.27 -2.32
N ALA A 462 7.07 0.00 -2.18
CA ALA A 462 8.11 0.61 -2.98
C ALA A 462 9.46 -0.09 -2.76
N GLY A 463 10.24 -0.27 -3.83
CA GLY A 463 11.57 -0.88 -3.79
C GLY A 463 11.61 -2.41 -3.75
N LEU A 464 10.48 -3.12 -3.73
CA LEU A 464 10.46 -4.59 -3.73
C LEU A 464 10.06 -5.16 -5.12
N PRO A 465 10.90 -6.01 -5.75
CA PRO A 465 10.76 -6.42 -7.15
C PRO A 465 9.61 -7.40 -7.45
N GLN A 466 9.05 -8.11 -6.45
CA GLN A 466 8.08 -9.20 -6.68
C GLN A 466 6.83 -9.20 -5.77
N GLN A 467 6.69 -8.22 -4.87
CA GLN A 467 5.66 -8.26 -3.82
C GLN A 467 4.22 -8.14 -4.31
N THR A 468 4.01 -7.36 -5.37
CA THR A 468 2.67 -7.21 -5.96
C THR A 468 2.26 -8.52 -6.65
N GLY A 469 3.10 -9.09 -7.51
CA GLY A 469 2.69 -10.18 -8.41
C GLY A 469 2.21 -11.50 -7.76
N ARG A 470 2.75 -11.92 -6.60
CA ARG A 470 2.48 -13.28 -6.07
C ARG A 470 1.03 -13.48 -5.61
N PHE A 471 0.47 -12.50 -4.93
CA PHE A 471 -0.88 -12.56 -4.37
C PHE A 471 -1.87 -11.67 -5.12
N LEU A 472 -1.45 -11.10 -6.25
CA LEU A 472 -2.30 -10.28 -7.10
C LEU A 472 -3.32 -11.17 -7.80
N THR A 473 -4.59 -10.83 -7.66
CA THR A 473 -5.66 -11.47 -8.44
C THR A 473 -5.71 -10.85 -9.84
N PRO A 474 -6.29 -11.54 -10.84
CA PRO A 474 -6.48 -10.96 -12.18
C PRO A 474 -7.23 -9.62 -12.17
N ALA A 475 -8.21 -9.46 -11.28
CA ALA A 475 -8.95 -8.21 -11.13
C ALA A 475 -8.07 -7.07 -10.58
N MET A 476 -7.18 -7.37 -9.63
CA MET A 476 -6.20 -6.40 -9.13
C MET A 476 -5.23 -5.97 -10.25
N ALA A 477 -4.76 -6.91 -11.06
CA ALA A 477 -3.83 -6.62 -12.16
C ALA A 477 -4.48 -5.69 -13.19
N ALA A 478 -5.73 -5.99 -13.58
CA ALA A 478 -6.48 -5.19 -14.53
C ALA A 478 -6.73 -3.76 -14.01
N MET A 479 -7.06 -3.60 -12.72
CA MET A 479 -7.29 -2.28 -12.15
C MET A 479 -6.00 -1.46 -12.04
N VAL A 480 -4.86 -2.10 -11.70
CA VAL A 480 -3.56 -1.42 -11.68
C VAL A 480 -3.18 -0.95 -13.09
N GLU A 481 -3.39 -1.76 -14.12
CA GLU A 481 -3.11 -1.38 -15.51
C GLU A 481 -4.00 -0.20 -15.95
N GLU A 482 -5.29 -0.23 -15.63
CA GLU A 482 -6.19 0.90 -15.90
C GLU A 482 -5.75 2.17 -15.16
N ALA A 483 -5.31 2.04 -13.90
CA ALA A 483 -4.85 3.16 -13.10
C ALA A 483 -3.60 3.82 -13.71
N GLN A 484 -2.63 3.02 -14.15
CA GLN A 484 -1.44 3.50 -14.86
C GLN A 484 -1.80 4.18 -16.18
N ARG A 485 -2.75 3.60 -16.93
CA ARG A 485 -3.24 4.17 -18.19
C ARG A 485 -3.92 5.53 -17.98
N GLN A 486 -4.67 5.69 -16.89
CA GLN A 486 -5.31 6.97 -16.53
C GLN A 486 -4.28 8.02 -16.15
N LEU A 487 -3.31 7.68 -15.31
CA LEU A 487 -2.23 8.59 -14.94
C LEU A 487 -1.41 9.05 -16.16
N ALA A 488 -1.11 8.14 -17.09
CA ALA A 488 -0.42 8.49 -18.33
C ALA A 488 -1.22 9.48 -19.19
N LYS A 489 -2.55 9.29 -19.29
CA LYS A 489 -3.44 10.23 -20.00
C LYS A 489 -3.44 11.60 -19.33
N GLU A 490 -3.57 11.67 -18.00
CA GLU A 490 -3.56 12.93 -17.25
C GLU A 490 -2.22 13.67 -17.37
N ALA A 491 -1.10 12.95 -17.31
CA ALA A 491 0.23 13.52 -17.53
C ALA A 491 0.38 14.11 -18.94
N SER A 492 -0.11 13.40 -19.97
CA SER A 492 -0.07 13.88 -21.36
C SER A 492 -0.93 15.14 -21.58
N ALA A 493 -2.09 15.24 -20.91
CA ALA A 493 -2.95 16.41 -20.99
C ALA A 493 -2.32 17.63 -20.29
N GLN A 494 -1.64 17.43 -19.16
CA GLN A 494 -0.92 18.49 -18.44
C GLN A 494 0.28 19.03 -19.22
N ASP A 495 1.05 18.16 -19.87
CA ASP A 495 2.21 18.57 -20.68
C ASP A 495 1.79 19.42 -21.89
N VAL A 496 0.70 19.04 -22.57
CA VAL A 496 0.15 19.83 -23.69
C VAL A 496 -0.32 21.20 -23.22
N GLY A 497 -1.04 21.28 -22.09
CA GLY A 497 -1.49 22.55 -21.51
C GLY A 497 -0.32 23.45 -21.09
N ALA A 498 0.67 22.89 -20.39
CA ALA A 498 1.87 23.61 -19.96
C ALA A 498 2.72 24.09 -21.15
N SER A 499 2.85 23.28 -22.20
CA SER A 499 3.56 23.62 -23.44
C SER A 499 2.92 24.78 -24.20
N VAL A 500 1.58 24.83 -24.22
CA VAL A 500 0.82 25.91 -24.88
C VAL A 500 0.96 27.23 -24.10
N VAL A 501 0.84 27.17 -22.78
CA VAL A 501 1.02 28.34 -21.89
C VAL A 501 2.47 28.85 -21.93
N GLY A 502 3.45 27.95 -21.89
CA GLY A 502 4.87 28.28 -21.94
C GLY A 502 5.28 28.94 -23.26
N ARG A 503 4.85 28.41 -24.41
CA ARG A 503 5.10 29.05 -25.72
C ARG A 503 4.56 30.48 -25.76
N ARG A 504 3.33 30.68 -25.25
CA ARG A 504 2.71 31.99 -25.26
C ARG A 504 3.44 33.01 -24.39
N ALA A 505 3.95 32.58 -23.22
CA ALA A 505 4.75 33.44 -22.36
C ALA A 505 6.06 33.87 -23.04
N VAL A 506 6.74 32.93 -23.72
CA VAL A 506 7.98 33.21 -24.46
C VAL A 506 7.73 34.18 -25.61
N GLU A 507 6.64 34.03 -26.37
CA GLU A 507 6.27 34.97 -27.44
C GLU A 507 6.09 36.41 -26.94
N LEU A 508 5.41 36.57 -25.80
CA LEU A 508 5.16 37.88 -25.21
C LEU A 508 6.46 38.53 -24.69
N LEU A 509 7.33 37.74 -24.06
CA LEU A 509 8.63 38.21 -23.57
C LEU A 509 9.57 38.56 -24.72
N ASP A 510 9.62 37.75 -25.77
CA ASP A 510 10.41 38.03 -26.99
C ASP A 510 9.99 39.35 -27.65
N GLY A 511 8.67 39.64 -27.66
CA GLY A 511 8.15 40.92 -28.14
C GLY A 511 8.66 42.13 -27.34
N ILE A 512 8.83 42.00 -26.03
CA ILE A 512 9.40 43.05 -25.17
C ILE A 512 10.92 43.15 -25.39
N THR A 513 11.62 42.02 -25.45
CA THR A 513 13.07 41.96 -25.68
C THR A 513 13.47 42.61 -27.00
N LYS A 514 12.76 42.34 -28.10
CA LYS A 514 12.99 42.98 -29.40
C LYS A 514 12.85 44.51 -29.34
N ARG A 515 11.88 45.02 -28.57
CA ARG A 515 11.72 46.47 -28.37
C ARG A 515 12.86 47.06 -27.55
N PHE A 516 13.35 46.32 -26.55
CA PHE A 516 14.53 46.72 -25.78
C PHE A 516 15.78 46.79 -26.65
N GLU A 517 16.02 45.77 -27.48
CA GLU A 517 17.14 45.72 -28.43
C GLU A 517 17.12 46.88 -29.44
N LEU A 518 15.94 47.22 -29.98
CA LEU A 518 15.79 48.37 -30.87
C LEU A 518 16.19 49.68 -30.17
N TRP A 519 15.77 49.87 -28.91
CA TRP A 519 16.18 51.04 -28.14
C TRP A 519 17.67 51.04 -27.78
N CYS A 520 18.28 49.88 -27.57
CA CYS A 520 19.73 49.77 -27.36
C CYS A 520 20.51 50.14 -28.63
N LYS A 521 20.00 49.80 -29.83
CA LYS A 521 20.59 50.26 -31.10
C LYS A 521 20.50 51.79 -31.23
N VAL A 522 19.31 52.36 -30.98
CA VAL A 522 19.11 53.82 -31.01
C VAL A 522 20.06 54.54 -30.04
N ASP A 523 20.29 54.00 -28.85
CA ASP A 523 21.19 54.60 -27.86
C ASP A 523 22.68 54.46 -28.23
N HIS A 524 23.04 53.40 -28.97
CA HIS A 524 24.39 53.15 -29.49
C HIS A 524 24.72 54.03 -30.71
N ASP A 525 23.72 54.34 -31.54
CA ASP A 525 23.85 55.21 -32.72
C ASP A 525 23.94 56.71 -32.34
N LEU A 526 23.78 57.05 -31.05
CA LEU A 526 23.97 58.41 -30.55
C LEU A 526 25.46 58.74 -30.40
N PRO A 527 25.90 59.96 -30.79
CA PRO A 527 27.27 60.40 -30.58
C PRO A 527 27.69 60.31 -29.10
N PRO A 528 28.96 59.96 -28.81
CA PRO A 528 29.47 59.93 -27.45
C PRO A 528 29.44 61.35 -26.84
N ALA A 529 29.03 61.43 -25.58
CA ALA A 529 29.07 62.69 -24.84
C ALA A 529 30.53 63.08 -24.60
N THR A 530 31.05 64.06 -25.35
CA THR A 530 32.40 64.58 -25.14
C THR A 530 32.45 65.34 -23.82
N SER A 531 33.19 64.79 -22.85
CA SER A 531 33.42 65.39 -21.54
C SER A 531 34.57 66.39 -21.58
N GLN A 532 34.45 67.48 -22.34
CA GLN A 532 35.27 68.69 -22.15
C GLN A 532 34.45 69.96 -22.42
N PRO A 533 34.40 70.92 -21.46
CA PRO A 533 33.74 72.19 -21.68
C PRO A 533 34.71 73.14 -22.41
N SER A 534 34.42 73.47 -23.67
CA SER A 534 34.98 74.64 -24.35
C SER A 534 33.96 75.79 -24.31
N PRO A 535 34.35 77.08 -24.14
CA PRO A 535 33.42 78.15 -23.75
C PRO A 535 32.43 78.63 -24.83
N HIS A 536 32.33 77.96 -25.98
CA HIS A 536 31.50 78.40 -27.11
C HIS A 536 30.70 77.28 -27.80
N GLN A 537 30.05 76.39 -27.05
CA GLN A 537 29.14 75.40 -27.65
C GLN A 537 27.84 75.22 -26.85
N GLU A 538 26.72 75.73 -27.40
CA GLU A 538 25.36 75.36 -27.01
C GLU A 538 25.03 73.88 -27.30
N ASP A 539 25.82 73.20 -28.14
CA ASP A 539 25.57 71.82 -28.62
C ASP A 539 25.69 70.73 -27.55
N GLY A 540 26.55 70.90 -26.53
CA GLY A 540 26.77 69.87 -25.49
C GLY A 540 25.59 69.70 -24.53
N ALA A 541 24.89 70.81 -24.22
CA ALA A 541 23.68 70.79 -23.39
C ALA A 541 22.49 70.20 -24.15
N ALA A 542 22.39 70.48 -25.46
CA ALA A 542 21.36 69.91 -26.33
C ALA A 542 21.51 68.39 -26.49
N ALA A 543 22.74 67.87 -26.63
CA ALA A 543 23.00 66.43 -26.72
C ALA A 543 22.64 65.67 -25.42
N LEU A 544 22.92 66.25 -24.25
CA LEU A 544 22.52 65.69 -22.95
C LEU A 544 21.00 65.71 -22.74
N ALA A 545 20.33 66.81 -23.12
CA ALA A 545 18.87 66.91 -23.07
C ALA A 545 18.20 65.87 -23.98
N LEU A 546 18.70 65.71 -25.22
CA LEU A 546 18.22 64.72 -26.19
C LEU A 546 18.39 63.28 -25.69
N ARG A 547 19.53 62.94 -25.08
CA ARG A 547 19.74 61.61 -24.47
C ARG A 547 18.80 61.38 -23.27
N GLY A 548 18.50 62.42 -22.51
CA GLY A 548 17.49 62.38 -21.44
C GLY A 548 16.07 62.14 -21.97
N ASP A 549 15.68 62.78 -23.06
CA ASP A 549 14.39 62.58 -23.73
C ASP A 549 14.27 61.17 -24.33
N ILE A 550 15.32 60.68 -24.98
CA ILE A 550 15.39 59.31 -25.52
C ILE A 550 15.28 58.27 -24.41
N SER A 551 15.94 58.49 -23.28
CA SER A 551 15.86 57.60 -22.12
C SER A 551 14.44 57.55 -21.54
N ARG A 552 13.76 58.70 -21.43
CA ARG A 552 12.36 58.76 -21.00
C ARG A 552 11.42 58.08 -22.00
N ALA A 553 11.61 58.30 -23.30
CA ALA A 553 10.83 57.67 -24.35
C ALA A 553 11.01 56.14 -24.37
N LYS A 554 12.25 55.67 -24.20
CA LYS A 554 12.57 54.24 -24.03
C LYS A 554 11.81 53.64 -22.86
N GLN A 555 11.89 54.26 -21.69
CA GLN A 555 11.25 53.74 -20.48
C GLN A 555 9.73 53.71 -20.62
N HIS A 556 9.14 54.75 -21.20
CA HIS A 556 7.69 54.81 -21.46
C HIS A 556 7.24 53.75 -22.47
N HIS A 557 8.00 53.55 -23.56
CA HIS A 557 7.65 52.55 -24.58
C HIS A 557 7.76 51.10 -24.05
N ILE A 558 8.78 50.80 -23.26
CA ILE A 558 8.94 49.48 -22.62
C ILE A 558 7.81 49.25 -21.62
N TYR A 559 7.44 50.26 -20.83
CA TYR A 559 6.32 50.16 -19.89
C TYR A 559 5.00 49.85 -20.59
N LEU A 560 4.69 50.55 -21.69
CA LEU A 560 3.48 50.29 -22.47
C LEU A 560 3.49 48.90 -23.13
N ALA A 561 4.64 48.44 -23.61
CA ALA A 561 4.79 47.10 -24.17
C ALA A 561 4.57 46.01 -23.11
N ALA A 562 5.07 46.21 -21.89
CA ALA A 562 4.84 45.32 -20.76
C ALA A 562 3.36 45.30 -20.34
N ASP A 563 2.72 46.46 -20.22
CA ASP A 563 1.30 46.55 -19.89
C ASP A 563 0.41 45.86 -20.94
N GLN A 564 0.73 46.03 -22.23
CA GLN A 564 0.04 45.36 -23.32
C GLN A 564 0.24 43.84 -23.27
N ALA A 565 1.47 43.37 -23.04
CA ALA A 565 1.76 41.95 -22.88
C ALA A 565 1.01 41.34 -21.69
N ILE A 566 0.88 42.06 -20.57
CA ILE A 566 0.11 41.63 -19.39
C ILE A 566 -1.38 41.50 -19.73
N LYS A 567 -1.94 42.43 -20.51
CA LYS A 567 -3.34 42.37 -20.97
C LYS A 567 -3.58 41.17 -21.88
N GLU A 568 -2.68 40.94 -22.84
CA GLU A 568 -2.75 39.78 -23.74
C GLU A 568 -2.59 38.46 -23.00
N TRP A 569 -1.70 38.41 -22.00
CA TRP A 569 -1.54 37.26 -21.12
C TRP A 569 -2.82 36.93 -20.36
N ARG A 570 -3.44 37.94 -19.73
CA ARG A 570 -4.71 37.76 -18.99
C ARG A 570 -5.84 37.29 -19.90
N SER A 571 -5.96 37.87 -21.10
CA SER A 571 -6.98 37.45 -22.08
C SER A 571 -6.75 36.02 -22.56
N PHE A 572 -5.50 35.63 -22.76
CA PHE A 572 -5.14 34.26 -23.15
C PHE A 572 -5.48 33.26 -22.04
N LEU A 573 -5.11 33.54 -20.78
CA LEU A 573 -5.45 32.68 -19.65
C LEU A 573 -6.96 32.49 -19.50
N ALA A 574 -7.76 33.56 -19.63
CA ALA A 574 -9.21 33.46 -19.61
C ALA A 574 -9.78 32.61 -20.76
N SER A 575 -9.14 32.59 -21.94
CA SER A 575 -9.53 31.76 -23.09
C SER A 575 -9.18 30.27 -22.89
N VAL A 576 -8.03 29.99 -22.27
CA VAL A 576 -7.62 28.62 -21.89
C VAL A 576 -8.54 28.06 -20.81
N GLU A 577 -8.94 28.86 -19.82
CA GLU A 577 -9.89 28.47 -18.78
C GLU A 577 -11.29 28.14 -19.36
N ASN A 578 -11.76 28.93 -20.34
CA ASN A 578 -13.05 28.70 -20.99
C ASN A 578 -13.08 27.48 -21.92
N THR A 579 -11.95 27.05 -22.48
CA THR A 579 -11.88 25.89 -23.39
C THR A 579 -11.71 24.55 -22.65
N HIS A 580 -11.22 24.56 -21.41
CA HIS A 580 -11.14 23.36 -20.55
C HIS A 580 -12.40 23.13 -19.66
N GLY A 581 -13.33 24.08 -19.61
CA GLY A 581 -14.61 23.99 -18.88
C GLY A 581 -15.79 23.37 -19.65
N HIS A 582 -15.60 22.87 -20.88
CA HIS A 582 -16.64 22.20 -21.65
C HIS A 582 -16.26 20.75 -21.97
N GLY A 583 -16.63 19.83 -21.07
CA GLY A 583 -16.83 18.43 -21.43
C GLY A 583 -18.02 18.30 -22.40
N PRO A 584 -18.06 17.28 -23.27
CA PRO A 584 -19.00 17.24 -24.38
C PRO A 584 -20.42 16.99 -23.86
N GLY A 585 -21.20 18.06 -23.76
CA GLY A 585 -22.65 17.99 -23.79
C GLY A 585 -23.10 17.88 -25.24
N LYS A 586 -23.31 16.65 -25.69
CA LYS A 586 -24.44 16.26 -26.55
C LYS A 586 -24.61 14.75 -26.54
#